data_AF-A0AAD3VXC1-F1
#
_entry.id   AF-A0AAD3VXC1-F1
#
_cell.length_a   1.000
_cell.length_b   1.000
_cell.length_c   1.000
_cell.angle_alpha   90.00
_cell.angle_beta   90.00
_cell.angle_gamma   90.00
#
_symmetry.space_group_name_H-M   'P 1'
#
loop_
_entity.id
_entity.type
_entity.pdbx_description
1 polymer ?
#
loop_
_entity_poly.entity_id
_entity_poly.type
_entity_poly.pdbx_seq_one_letter_code
_entity_poly.pdbx_strand_id
1 'polypeptide(L)'
;MSFGSTAYDKIPEDHMLKLVSKAVDFSFINELLADSYCLDNGRPAKEPELMLKLFFLQYVYDLSDVKVIEQATFNLVWLWFLGLNPEDTLPDPSLLAKFRTQRLKEYNLDDII
;
A
#
# COMPACT_ATOMS: atom_id res chain seq x y z
N MET A 1 14.35 8.33 -3.20
CA MET A 1 14.01 7.45 -2.06
C MET A 1 15.20 6.56 -1.80
N SER A 2 15.87 6.69 -0.65
CA SER A 2 16.92 5.76 -0.22
C SER A 2 16.29 4.84 0.82
N PHE A 3 15.77 3.71 0.39
CA PHE A 3 15.39 2.64 1.31
C PHE A 3 16.69 2.04 1.84
N GLY A 4 16.95 2.17 3.14
CA GLY A 4 18.27 1.94 3.73
C GLY A 4 18.75 0.47 3.74
N SER A 5 18.02 -0.44 3.12
CA SER A 5 18.30 -1.88 3.15
C SER A 5 18.91 -2.36 1.84
N THR A 6 20.19 -2.75 1.87
CA THR A 6 20.88 -3.47 0.78
C THR A 6 20.19 -4.78 0.40
N ALA A 7 19.24 -5.27 1.22
CA ALA A 7 18.44 -6.43 0.88
C ALA A 7 17.56 -6.20 -0.36
N TYR A 8 17.14 -4.97 -0.64
CA TYR A 8 16.29 -4.65 -1.78
C TYR A 8 17.02 -4.71 -3.13
N ASP A 9 18.34 -4.61 -3.13
CA ASP A 9 19.17 -4.78 -4.32
C ASP A 9 19.12 -6.21 -4.88
N LYS A 10 18.62 -7.17 -4.08
CA LYS A 10 18.42 -8.56 -4.50
C LYS A 10 17.13 -8.78 -5.30
N ILE A 11 16.24 -7.78 -5.36
CA ILE A 11 14.97 -7.87 -6.09
C ILE A 11 15.27 -7.65 -7.58
N PRO A 12 14.96 -8.61 -8.47
CA PRO A 12 15.18 -8.44 -9.90
C PRO A 12 14.44 -7.22 -10.47
N GLU A 13 15.08 -6.49 -11.39
CA GLU A 13 14.49 -5.29 -12.00
C GLU A 13 13.29 -5.57 -12.91
N ASP A 14 13.18 -6.81 -13.39
CA ASP A 14 12.05 -7.35 -14.18
C ASP A 14 10.95 -7.98 -13.32
N HIS A 15 11.07 -7.92 -11.98
CA HIS A 15 10.01 -8.39 -11.08
C HIS A 15 8.71 -7.59 -11.29
N MET A 16 7.56 -8.27 -11.33
CA MET A 16 6.24 -7.67 -11.59
C MET A 16 5.97 -6.40 -10.77
N LEU A 17 6.16 -6.44 -9.44
CA LEU A 17 5.93 -5.26 -8.58
C LEU A 17 6.88 -4.08 -8.87
N LYS A 18 8.09 -4.32 -9.39
CA LYS A 18 8.99 -3.25 -9.85
C LYS A 18 8.46 -2.62 -11.14
N LEU A 19 7.96 -3.43 -12.06
CA LEU A 19 7.34 -2.96 -13.30
C LEU A 19 6.07 -2.14 -13.00
N VAL A 20 5.20 -2.64 -12.12
CA VAL A 20 3.99 -1.92 -11.67
C VAL A 20 4.36 -0.59 -11.04
N SER A 21 5.33 -0.56 -10.11
CA SER A 21 5.76 0.68 -9.47
C SER A 21 6.38 1.70 -10.43
N LYS A 22 6.86 1.28 -11.61
CA LYS A 22 7.34 2.18 -12.67
C LYS A 22 6.20 2.66 -13.57
N ALA A 23 5.14 1.87 -13.72
CA ALA A 23 4.02 2.13 -14.62
C ALA A 23 2.88 2.90 -13.94
N VAL A 24 2.72 2.76 -12.62
CA VAL A 24 1.60 3.31 -11.85
C VAL A 24 2.14 4.21 -10.75
N ASP A 25 1.76 5.48 -10.80
CA ASP A 25 2.00 6.43 -9.71
C ASP A 25 0.83 6.38 -8.73
N PHE A 26 0.98 5.67 -7.61
CA PHE A 26 -0.08 5.50 -6.61
C PHE A 26 -0.41 6.78 -5.83
N SER A 27 0.36 7.87 -5.97
CA SER A 27 0.14 9.11 -5.23
C SER A 27 -1.17 9.81 -5.59
N PHE A 28 -1.80 9.46 -6.71
CA PHE A 28 -3.12 9.98 -7.13
C PHE A 28 -4.20 9.82 -6.04
N ILE A 29 -4.08 8.80 -5.19
CA ILE A 29 -5.05 8.54 -4.13
C ILE A 29 -5.08 9.66 -3.08
N ASN A 30 -3.98 10.39 -2.91
CA ASN A 30 -3.92 11.54 -2.00
C ASN A 30 -4.79 12.68 -2.54
N GLU A 31 -4.78 12.92 -3.85
CA GLU A 31 -5.67 13.89 -4.48
C GLU A 31 -7.12 13.43 -4.41
N LEU A 32 -7.38 12.13 -4.68
CA LEU A 32 -8.72 11.56 -4.63
C LEU A 32 -9.37 11.65 -3.24
N LEU A 33 -8.55 11.52 -2.19
CA LEU A 33 -9.02 11.55 -0.80
C LEU A 33 -8.82 12.89 -0.11
N ALA A 34 -8.35 13.92 -0.83
CA ALA A 34 -8.00 15.23 -0.26
C ALA A 34 -9.16 15.85 0.53
N ASP A 35 -10.39 15.78 0.01
CA ASP A 35 -11.58 16.32 0.69
C ASP A 35 -11.96 15.53 1.96
N SER A 36 -11.52 14.29 2.05
CA SER A 36 -11.83 13.38 3.17
C SER A 36 -10.73 13.35 4.24
N TYR A 37 -9.54 13.85 3.93
CA TYR A 37 -8.38 13.93 4.81
C TYR A 37 -8.15 15.39 5.25
N CYS A 38 -8.25 15.65 6.56
CA CYS A 38 -7.91 16.95 7.09
C CYS A 38 -6.38 17.06 7.19
N LEU A 39 -5.77 17.97 6.41
CA LEU A 39 -4.32 18.19 6.37
C LEU A 39 -3.75 18.62 7.75
N ASP A 40 -4.57 19.24 8.60
CA ASP A 40 -4.10 19.96 9.80
C ASP A 40 -4.48 19.30 11.14
N ASN A 41 -5.19 18.17 11.20
CA ASN A 41 -5.60 17.58 12.49
C ASN A 41 -5.74 16.05 12.49
N GLY A 42 -4.91 15.35 13.27
CA GLY A 42 -5.15 13.96 13.67
C GLY A 42 -3.89 13.10 13.91
N ARG A 43 -4.11 11.89 14.45
CA ARG A 43 -3.13 10.79 14.44
C ARG A 43 -2.68 10.59 12.98
N PRO A 44 -1.39 10.39 12.65
CA PRO A 44 -0.95 10.19 11.28
C PRO A 44 -1.81 9.08 10.67
N ALA A 45 -2.71 9.49 9.78
CA ALA A 45 -3.48 8.56 9.02
C ALA A 45 -2.45 7.82 8.18
N LYS A 46 -2.39 6.49 8.30
CA LYS A 46 -1.49 5.68 7.47
C LYS A 46 -1.67 6.14 6.02
N GLU A 47 -0.55 6.44 5.37
CA GLU A 47 -0.51 7.05 4.04
C GLU A 47 -1.55 6.37 3.13
N PRO A 48 -2.51 7.11 2.56
CA PRO A 48 -3.48 6.58 1.60
C PRO A 48 -2.84 5.70 0.52
N GLU A 49 -1.65 6.09 0.06
CA GLU A 49 -0.83 5.33 -0.88
C GLU A 49 -0.47 3.92 -0.37
N LEU A 50 -0.04 3.80 0.90
CA LEU A 50 0.28 2.52 1.52
C LEU A 50 -0.96 1.62 1.56
N MET A 51 -2.11 2.18 1.95
CA MET A 51 -3.37 1.45 2.02
C MET A 51 -3.78 0.97 0.63
N LEU A 52 -3.69 1.82 -0.39
CA LEU A 52 -4.01 1.46 -1.77
C LEU A 52 -3.08 0.37 -2.31
N LYS A 53 -1.77 0.47 -2.08
CA LYS A 53 -0.81 -0.58 -2.48
C LYS A 53 -1.08 -1.91 -1.77
N LEU A 54 -1.51 -1.90 -0.52
CA LEU A 54 -1.96 -3.12 0.16
C LEU A 54 -3.21 -3.72 -0.47
N PHE A 55 -4.18 -2.90 -0.92
CA PHE A 55 -5.33 -3.41 -1.68
C PHE A 55 -4.93 -3.98 -3.03
N PHE A 56 -4.02 -3.33 -3.73
CA PHE A 56 -3.47 -3.85 -4.98
C PHE A 56 -2.87 -5.26 -4.75
N LEU A 57 -2.06 -5.43 -3.70
CA LEU A 57 -1.52 -6.74 -3.33
C LEU A 57 -2.62 -7.75 -2.95
N GLN A 58 -3.65 -7.34 -2.20
CA GLN A 58 -4.79 -8.22 -1.92
C GLN A 58 -5.47 -8.72 -3.20
N TYR A 59 -5.71 -7.82 -4.14
CA TYR A 59 -6.41 -8.12 -5.38
C TYR A 59 -5.59 -9.04 -6.29
N VAL A 60 -4.33 -8.67 -6.56
CA VAL A 60 -3.45 -9.43 -7.48
C VAL A 60 -3.12 -10.82 -6.96
N TYR A 61 -3.02 -11.00 -5.65
CA TYR A 61 -2.66 -12.28 -5.02
C TYR A 61 -3.86 -13.03 -4.41
N ASP A 62 -5.09 -12.52 -4.58
CA ASP A 62 -6.33 -13.09 -4.03
C ASP A 62 -6.24 -13.39 -2.51
N LEU A 63 -5.88 -12.37 -1.73
CA LEU A 63 -5.66 -12.49 -0.29
C LEU A 63 -6.68 -11.69 0.54
N SER A 64 -6.94 -12.19 1.74
CA SER A 64 -7.70 -11.47 2.78
C SER A 64 -6.87 -10.36 3.44
N ASP A 65 -7.54 -9.46 4.17
CA ASP A 65 -6.89 -8.38 4.94
C ASP A 65 -5.83 -8.91 5.91
N VAL A 66 -6.11 -10.02 6.58
CA VAL A 66 -5.15 -10.63 7.53
C VAL A 66 -3.97 -11.21 6.76
N LYS A 67 -4.23 -11.92 5.66
CA LYS A 67 -3.19 -12.59 4.88
C LYS A 67 -2.26 -11.62 4.17
N VAL A 68 -2.76 -10.48 3.67
CA VAL A 68 -1.89 -9.48 3.03
C VAL A 68 -0.93 -8.85 4.04
N ILE A 69 -1.40 -8.54 5.26
CA ILE A 69 -0.56 -7.97 6.31
C ILE A 69 0.47 -9.01 6.79
N GLU A 70 0.04 -10.26 6.96
CA GLU A 70 0.94 -11.36 7.31
C GLU A 70 2.06 -11.52 6.26
N GLN A 71 1.72 -11.58 4.97
CA GLN A 71 2.71 -11.69 3.87
C GLN A 71 3.62 -10.47 3.81
N ALA A 72 3.07 -9.26 3.95
CA ALA A 72 3.85 -8.03 3.96
C ALA A 72 4.84 -7.97 5.13
N THR A 73 4.62 -8.72 6.22
CA THR A 73 5.51 -8.73 7.39
C THR A 73 6.88 -9.36 7.08
N PHE A 74 6.96 -10.31 6.14
CA PHE A 74 8.21 -11.02 5.85
C PHE A 74 8.62 -11.01 4.37
N ASN A 75 7.73 -10.59 3.47
CA ASN A 75 8.03 -10.55 2.04
C ASN A 75 8.79 -9.25 1.70
N LEU A 76 10.11 -9.37 1.53
CA LEU A 76 10.98 -8.23 1.19
C LEU A 76 10.57 -7.50 -0.09
N VAL A 77 10.03 -8.22 -1.08
CA VAL A 77 9.60 -7.59 -2.34
C VAL A 77 8.36 -6.73 -2.12
N TRP A 78 7.48 -7.17 -1.20
CA TRP A 78 6.28 -6.43 -0.84
C TRP A 78 6.63 -5.22 0.02
N LEU A 79 7.51 -5.37 1.00
CA LEU A 79 8.01 -4.23 1.79
C LEU A 79 8.65 -3.16 0.89
N TRP A 80 9.46 -3.57 -0.09
CA TRP A 80 10.00 -2.65 -1.09
C TRP A 80 8.91 -1.94 -1.88
N PHE A 81 7.90 -2.68 -2.38
CA PHE A 81 6.78 -2.10 -3.14
C PHE A 81 5.95 -1.11 -2.31
N LEU A 82 5.74 -1.44 -1.02
CA LEU A 82 5.04 -0.61 -0.05
C LEU A 82 5.86 0.60 0.43
N GLY A 83 7.15 0.66 0.09
CA GLY A 83 8.05 1.73 0.53
C GLY A 83 8.39 1.66 2.02
N LEU A 84 8.38 0.46 2.60
CA LEU A 84 8.68 0.21 4.01
C LEU A 84 10.07 -0.39 4.17
N ASN A 85 10.71 -0.16 5.30
CA ASN A 85 11.85 -0.93 5.77
C ASN A 85 11.37 -2.17 6.54
N PRO A 86 12.20 -3.21 6.69
CA PRO A 86 11.82 -4.43 7.43
C PRO A 86 11.40 -4.18 8.88
N GLU A 87 11.90 -3.12 9.50
CA GLU A 87 11.57 -2.69 10.86
C GLU A 87 10.30 -1.83 10.98
N ASP A 88 9.74 -1.38 9.85
CA ASP A 88 8.57 -0.51 9.87
C ASP A 88 7.29 -1.28 10.23
N THR A 89 6.39 -0.61 10.94
CA THR A 89 5.13 -1.21 11.39
C THR A 89 4.07 -1.20 10.30
N LEU A 90 3.41 -2.33 10.08
CA LEU A 90 2.28 -2.45 9.16
C LEU A 90 0.94 -2.04 9.79
N PRO A 91 -0.08 -1.75 8.98
CA PRO A 91 -1.42 -1.56 9.48
C PRO A 91 -2.01 -2.78 10.16
N ASP A 92 -2.79 -2.53 11.21
CA ASP A 92 -3.74 -3.53 11.70
C ASP A 92 -4.74 -3.88 10.58
N PRO A 93 -5.03 -5.17 10.33
CA PRO A 93 -5.96 -5.59 9.28
C PRO A 93 -7.33 -4.90 9.33
N SER A 94 -7.84 -4.54 10.51
CA SER A 94 -9.13 -3.84 10.62
C SER A 94 -9.13 -2.45 9.98
N LEU A 95 -7.96 -1.83 9.82
CA LEU A 95 -7.83 -0.54 9.15
C LEU A 95 -8.03 -0.67 7.65
N LEU A 96 -7.69 -1.81 7.05
CA LEU A 96 -7.97 -2.09 5.63
C LEU A 96 -9.49 -2.15 5.39
N ALA A 97 -10.20 -2.93 6.21
CA ALA A 97 -11.66 -2.99 6.14
C ALA A 97 -12.31 -1.59 6.32
N LYS A 98 -11.84 -0.80 7.29
CA LYS A 98 -12.34 0.58 7.50
C LYS A 98 -12.02 1.49 6.33
N PHE A 99 -10.82 1.41 5.75
CA PHE A 99 -10.44 2.24 4.61
C PHE A 99 -11.33 1.95 3.39
N ARG A 100 -11.56 0.67 3.04
CA ARG A 100 -12.51 0.32 1.97
C ARG A 100 -13.91 0.85 2.22
N THR A 101 -14.45 0.58 3.40
CA THR A 101 -15.86 0.88 3.70
C THR A 101 -16.15 2.36 3.94
N GLN A 102 -15.15 3.15 4.37
CA GLN A 102 -15.35 4.55 4.75
C GLN A 102 -14.72 5.54 3.77
N ARG A 103 -13.66 5.16 3.04
CA ARG A 103 -12.89 6.07 2.18
C ARG A 103 -13.04 5.75 0.69
N LEU A 104 -13.14 4.46 0.35
CA LEU A 104 -13.35 4.03 -1.03
C LEU A 104 -14.81 3.73 -1.35
N LYS A 105 -15.76 4.12 -0.49
CA LYS A 105 -17.18 3.73 -0.63
C LYS A 105 -17.82 4.20 -1.95
N GLU A 106 -17.33 5.31 -2.50
CA GLU A 106 -17.83 5.91 -3.73
C GLU A 106 -17.08 5.43 -4.99
N TYR A 107 -16.06 4.59 -4.81
CA TYR A 107 -15.18 4.12 -5.88
C TYR A 107 -15.17 2.59 -5.88
N ASN A 108 -15.51 1.94 -7.00
CA ASN A 108 -15.28 0.51 -7.08
C ASN A 108 -13.78 0.25 -7.25
N LEU A 109 -13.31 -0.91 -6.80
CA LEU A 109 -11.91 -1.28 -6.93
C LEU A 109 -11.47 -1.29 -8.41
N ASP A 110 -12.37 -1.74 -9.30
CA ASP A 110 -12.17 -1.74 -10.75
C ASP A 110 -12.15 -0.33 -11.37
N ASP A 111 -12.67 0.69 -10.66
CA ASP A 111 -12.59 2.08 -11.09
C ASP A 111 -11.25 2.73 -10.70
N ILE A 112 -10.50 2.09 -9.78
CA ILE A 112 -9.26 2.63 -9.19
C ILE A 112 -8.00 1.90 -9.71
N ILE A 113 -8.10 0.60 -10.03
CA ILE A 113 -6.97 -0.27 -10.37
C ILE A 113 -7.03 -0.70 -11.84
#